data_AF-A0A415EJA4-F1
#
_entry.id   AF-A0A415EJA4-F1
#
_cell.length_a   1.000
_cell.length_b   1.000
_cell.length_c   1.000
_cell.angle_alpha   90.00
_cell.angle_beta   90.00
_cell.angle_gamma   90.00
#
_symmetry.space_group_name_H-M   'P 1'
#
loop_
_entity.id
_entity.type
_entity.pdbx_description
1 polymer ?
#
loop_
_entity_poly.entity_id
_entity_poly.type
_entity_poly.pdbx_seq_one_letter_code
_entity_poly.pdbx_strand_id
1 'polypeptide(L)' 'MEEKTIFEKRWQLASSNQRVRFDKLLSSYPEIEWNYKEKKYLLWLCQLDIDTFETFEVILDKIKRSNDKRENL' A
#
# COMPACT_ATOMS: atom_id res chain seq x y z
N MET A 1 3.39 17.86 7.95
CA MET A 1 3.00 18.80 6.87
C MET A 1 3.74 18.46 5.58
N GLU A 2 5.07 18.33 5.63
CA GLU A 2 5.91 17.97 4.48
C GLU A 2 5.54 16.62 3.81
N GLU A 3 5.41 15.53 4.57
CA GLU A 3 5.07 14.21 4.01
C GLU A 3 3.71 14.18 3.29
N LYS A 4 2.73 14.95 3.78
CA LYS A 4 1.43 15.11 3.13
C LYS A 4 1.60 15.80 1.77
N THR A 5 2.32 16.93 1.73
CA THR A 5 2.60 17.65 0.49
C THR A 5 3.38 16.79 -0.51
N ILE A 6 4.36 16.00 -0.05
CA ILE A 6 5.11 15.07 -0.91
C ILE A 6 4.18 13.99 -1.48
N PHE A 7 3.33 13.41 -0.63
CA PHE A 7 2.35 12.42 -1.07
C PHE A 7 1.41 13.00 -2.13
N GLU A 8 0.83 14.17 -1.88
CA GLU A 8 -0.10 14.84 -2.82
C GLU A 8 0.54 15.11 -4.18
N LYS A 9 1.80 15.58 -4.21
CA LYS A 9 2.55 15.76 -5.46
C LYS A 9 2.75 14.44 -6.20
N ARG A 10 3.14 13.38 -5.49
CA ARG A 10 3.31 12.04 -6.09
C ARG A 10 1.99 11.46 -6.56
N TRP A 11 0.91 11.68 -5.82
CA TRP A 11 -0.43 11.26 -6.17
C TRP A 11 -0.90 11.91 -7.48
N GLN A 12 -0.68 13.22 -7.63
CA GLN A 12 -1.00 13.95 -8.86
C GLN A 12 -0.24 13.40 -10.08
N LEU A 13 1.00 12.94 -9.90
CA LEU A 13 1.83 12.36 -10.95
C LEU A 13 1.54 10.86 -11.22
N ALA A 14 0.83 10.18 -10.31
CA ALA A 14 0.54 8.76 -10.45
C ALA A 14 -0.44 8.50 -11.60
N SER A 15 -0.19 7.44 -12.37
CA SER A 15 -1.08 7.02 -13.45
C SER A 15 -2.40 6.46 -12.90
N SER A 16 -3.44 6.41 -13.75
CA SER A 16 -4.74 5.84 -13.37
C SER A 16 -4.61 4.40 -12.85
N ASN A 17 -3.76 3.58 -13.49
CA ASN A 17 -3.51 2.20 -13.05
C ASN A 17 -2.82 2.15 -11.67
N GLN A 18 -1.86 3.03 -11.41
CA GLN A 18 -1.20 3.11 -10.11
C GLN A 18 -2.20 3.50 -9.01
N ARG A 19 -3.08 4.47 -9.27
CA ARG A 19 -4.11 4.89 -8.31
C ARG A 19 -5.11 3.76 -8.02
N VAL A 20 -5.58 3.06 -9.05
CA VAL A 20 -6.48 1.90 -8.87
C VAL A 20 -5.82 0.80 -8.04
N ARG A 21 -4.54 0.49 -8.29
CA ARG A 21 -3.79 -0.49 -7.48
C ARG A 21 -3.63 -0.03 -6.04
N PHE A 22 -3.31 1.24 -5.84
CA PHE A 22 -3.17 1.83 -4.51
C PHE A 22 -4.48 1.75 -3.72
N ASP A 23 -5.61 2.12 -4.33
CA ASP A 23 -6.92 2.07 -3.69
C ASP A 23 -7.31 0.62 -3.33
N LYS A 24 -7.06 -0.33 -4.24
CA LYS A 24 -7.24 -1.77 -3.96
C LYS A 24 -6.37 -2.22 -2.78
N LEU A 25 -5.09 -1.86 -2.78
CA LEU A 25 -4.15 -2.23 -1.72
C LEU A 25 -4.63 -1.70 -0.36
N LEU A 26 -5.05 -0.44 -0.26
CA LEU A 26 -5.60 0.10 0.98
C LEU A 26 -6.88 -0.64 1.42
N SER A 27 -7.76 -0.97 0.48
CA SER A 27 -9.02 -1.67 0.79
C SER A 27 -8.82 -3.11 1.29
N SER A 28 -7.68 -3.75 0.98
CA SER A 28 -7.33 -5.09 1.46
C SER A 28 -6.89 -5.12 2.94
N TYR A 29 -6.52 -3.96 3.48
CA TYR A 29 -6.06 -3.79 4.87
C TYR A 29 -6.84 -2.67 5.58
N PRO A 30 -8.18 -2.79 5.70
CA PRO A 30 -9.04 -1.71 6.19
C PRO A 30 -8.83 -1.38 7.67
N GLU A 31 -8.25 -2.30 8.44
CA GLU A 31 -7.98 -2.14 9.87
C GLU A 31 -6.66 -1.40 10.15
N ILE A 32 -5.82 -1.20 9.13
CA ILE A 32 -4.53 -0.51 9.27
C ILE A 32 -4.70 0.97 8.93
N GLU A 33 -4.46 1.84 9.91
CA GLU A 33 -4.37 3.28 9.65
C GLU A 33 -3.00 3.63 9.06
N TRP A 34 -2.98 4.01 7.79
CA TRP A 34 -1.75 4.40 7.10
C TRP A 34 -1.50 5.91 7.17
N ASN A 35 -0.35 6.31 7.70
CA ASN A 35 0.07 7.72 7.67
C ASN A 35 0.59 8.12 6.27
N TYR A 36 0.80 9.42 6.03
CA TYR A 36 1.23 9.91 4.71
C TYR A 36 2.59 9.38 4.25
N LYS A 37 3.51 9.11 5.18
CA LYS A 37 4.83 8.55 4.87
C LYS A 37 4.70 7.11 4.37
N GLU A 38 3.85 6.30 5.00
CA GLU A 38 3.55 4.94 4.57
C GLU A 38 2.75 4.91 3.26
N LYS A 39 1.71 5.74 3.13
CA LYS A 39 0.95 5.88 1.88
C LYS A 39 1.87 6.23 0.70
N LYS A 40 2.90 7.05 0.93
CA LYS A 40 3.92 7.35 -0.07
C LYS A 40 4.71 6.10 -0.50
N TYR A 41 5.05 5.20 0.42
CA TYR A 41 5.74 3.95 0.10
C TYR A 41 4.82 2.97 -0.64
N LEU A 42 3.57 2.84 -0.19
CA LEU A 42 2.56 2.00 -0.85
C LEU A 42 2.28 2.48 -2.28
N LEU A 43 2.16 3.79 -2.49
CA LEU A 43 2.00 4.37 -3.82
C LEU A 43 3.22 4.12 -4.71
N TRP A 44 4.42 4.14 -4.13
CA TRP A 44 5.65 3.82 -4.85
C TRP A 44 5.70 2.34 -5.27
N LEU A 45 5.26 1.41 -4.42
CA LEU A 45 5.15 -0.01 -4.79
C LEU A 45 4.23 -0.22 -5.99
N CYS A 46 3.14 0.56 -6.09
CA CYS A 46 2.22 0.47 -7.23
C CYS A 46 2.85 0.83 -8.59
N GLN A 47 4.05 1.42 -8.60
CA GLN A 47 4.82 1.74 -9.81
C GLN A 47 5.59 0.54 -10.38
N LEU A 48 5.79 -0.50 -9.59
CA LEU A 48 6.50 -1.70 -10.01
C LEU A 48 5.73 -2.40 -11.15
N ASP A 49 6.46 -3.21 -11.93
CA ASP A 49 5.83 -4.10 -12.88
C ASP A 49 4.86 -5.05 -12.15
N ILE A 50 3.94 -5.64 -12.92
CA ILE A 50 2.82 -6.38 -12.35
C ILE A 50 3.29 -7.59 -11.53
N ASP A 51 4.28 -8.33 -12.02
CA ASP A 51 4.77 -9.56 -11.38
C ASP A 51 5.46 -9.23 -10.05
N THR A 52 6.27 -8.17 -10.04
CA THR A 52 6.92 -7.69 -8.81
C THR A 52 5.88 -7.19 -7.80
N PHE A 53 4.88 -6.42 -8.25
CA PHE A 53 3.82 -5.92 -7.37
C PHE A 53 3.02 -7.06 -6.73
N GLU A 54 2.59 -8.04 -7.52
CA GLU A 54 1.85 -9.22 -7.03
C GLU A 54 2.67 -10.03 -6.02
N THR A 55 3.99 -10.16 -6.26
CA THR A 55 4.89 -10.81 -5.30
C THR A 55 4.87 -10.10 -3.93
N PHE A 56 4.87 -8.77 -3.92
CA PHE A 56 4.75 -8.00 -2.67
C PHE A 56 3.40 -8.21 -2.00
N GLU A 57 2.29 -8.25 -2.74
CA GLU A 57 0.96 -8.50 -2.18
C GLU A 57 0.88 -9.87 -1.49
N VAL A 58 1.46 -10.92 -2.09
CA VAL A 58 1.53 -12.26 -1.48
C VAL A 58 2.30 -12.24 -0.15
N ILE A 59 3.41 -11.50 -0.09
CA ILE A 59 4.20 -11.36 1.15
C ILE A 59 3.40 -10.62 2.23
N LEU A 60 2.75 -9.51 1.88
CA LEU A 60 1.95 -8.72 2.82
C LEU A 60 0.76 -9.53 3.38
N ASP A 61 0.06 -10.29 2.53
CA ASP A 61 -1.02 -11.18 2.97
C ASP A 61 -0.51 -12.27 3.93
N LYS A 62 0.67 -12.84 3.66
CA LYS A 62 1.29 -13.83 4.54
C LYS A 62 1.61 -13.25 5.92
N ILE A 63 2.12 -12.01 5.97
CA ILE A 63 2.42 -11.31 7.22
C ILE A 63 1.11 -11.04 8.00
N LYS A 64 0.07 -10.52 7.33
CA LYS A 64 -1.25 -10.27 7.95
C LYS A 64 -1.79 -11.51 8.63
N ARG A 65 -1.94 -12.62 7.88
CA ARG A 65 -2.45 -13.89 8.43
C ARG A 65 -1.63 -14.43 9.60
N SER A 66 -0.34 -14.10 9.66
CA SER A 66 0.53 -14.53 10.75
C SER A 66 0.28 -13.70 12.03
N ASN A 67 -0.06 -12.42 11.89
CA ASN A 67 -0.47 -11.57 13.00
C ASN A 67 -1.87 -11.94 13.51
N ASP A 68 -2.84 -12.16 12.62
CA ASP A 68 -4.20 -12.57 13.01
C ASP A 68 -4.17 -13.85 13.86
N LYS A 69 -3.28 -14.81 13.52
CA LYS A 69 -3.09 -16.03 14.31
C LYS A 69 -2.53 -15.77 15.71
N ARG A 70 -1.70 -14.74 15.89
CA ARG A 70 -1.11 -14.37 17.19
C ARG A 70 -2.11 -13.65 18.08
N GLU A 71 -3.01 -12.86 17.51
CA GLU A 71 -4.05 -12.15 18.26
C GLU A 71 -5.17 -13.10 18.76
N ASN A 72 -5.32 -14.26 18.11
CA ASN A 72 -6.28 -15.31 18.50
C ASN A 72 -5.71 -16.34 19.51
N LEU A 73 -4.52 -16.09 20.09
CA LEU A 73 -3.87 -16.90 21.13
C LEU A 73 -3.89 -16.15 22.46
#